data_AF-A0A258SQG4-F1
#
_entry.id   AF-A0A258SQG4-F1
#
_cell.length_a   1.000
_cell.length_b   1.000
_cell.length_c   1.000
_cell.angle_alpha   90.00
_cell.angle_beta   90.00
_cell.angle_gamma   90.00
#
_symmetry.space_group_name_H-M   'P 1'
#
loop_
_entity.id
_entity.type
_entity.pdbx_description
1 polymer ?
#
loop_
_entity_poly.entity_id
_entity_poly.type
_entity_poly.pdbx_seq_one_letter_code
_entity_poly.pdbx_strand_id
1 'polypeptide(L)'
;MEGDMANAFKVSLAPNELWQQINPWSFDLRNAQFGLFNIDLGLTPHPEVEQAILDEVGSYGRQLGRIGDVVEILLRHVPLENLSDSERDAIRVLEGQLAAVRQVKRSALAKK
;
A
#
# COMPACT_ATOMS: atom_id res chain seq x y z
N MET A 1 32.87 50.84 1.87
CA MET A 1 32.36 49.91 0.85
C MET A 1 32.78 48.53 1.32
N GLU A 2 31.88 47.87 2.05
CA GLU A 2 32.16 46.66 2.82
C GLU A 2 31.00 45.72 2.54
N GLY A 3 31.30 44.50 2.10
CA GLY A 3 30.27 43.53 1.72
C GLY A 3 30.61 42.64 0.54
N ASP A 4 31.87 42.27 0.37
CA ASP A 4 32.25 41.06 -0.36
C ASP A 4 32.70 40.04 0.70
N MET A 5 32.44 38.74 0.48
CA MET A 5 32.87 37.60 1.32
C MET A 5 31.86 36.99 2.32
N ALA A 6 30.58 36.81 1.95
CA ALA A 6 29.74 35.83 2.66
C ALA A 6 28.56 35.33 1.81
N ASN A 7 28.82 34.48 0.81
CA ASN A 7 27.84 33.46 0.42
C ASN A 7 28.58 32.26 -0.18
N ALA A 8 29.14 31.49 0.75
CA ALA A 8 29.63 30.15 0.50
C ALA A 8 28.50 29.28 -0.11
N PHE A 9 28.88 28.56 -1.17
CA PHE A 9 28.25 27.33 -1.69
C PHE A 9 26.96 26.89 -0.97
N LYS A 10 25.80 27.20 -1.58
CA LYS A 10 24.56 26.45 -1.36
C LYS A 10 24.18 25.76 -2.66
N VAL A 11 24.87 24.66 -2.95
CA VAL A 11 24.37 23.68 -3.92
C VAL A 11 23.40 22.79 -3.16
N SER A 12 22.09 23.04 -3.32
CA SER A 12 21.05 22.11 -2.87
C SER A 12 20.85 21.06 -3.96
N LEU A 13 21.23 19.81 -3.69
CA LEU A 13 21.05 18.68 -4.63
C LEU A 13 19.65 18.05 -4.53
N ALA A 14 18.81 18.53 -3.62
CA ALA A 14 17.42 18.09 -3.48
C ALA A 14 16.46 19.22 -3.87
N PRO A 15 15.32 18.90 -4.52
CA PRO A 15 14.29 19.89 -4.83
C PRO A 15 13.74 20.55 -3.55
N ASN A 16 13.45 21.86 -3.63
CA ASN A 16 12.94 22.63 -2.49
C ASN A 16 11.45 22.38 -2.19
N GLU A 17 10.72 21.75 -3.12
CA GLU A 17 9.33 21.37 -2.94
C GLU A 17 9.11 19.93 -3.41
N LEU A 18 8.53 19.12 -2.53
CA LEU A 18 8.11 17.75 -2.83
C LEU A 18 6.62 17.79 -3.16
N TRP A 19 6.28 17.64 -4.44
CA TRP A 19 4.91 17.42 -4.87
C TRP A 19 4.77 15.96 -5.29
N GLN A 20 3.89 15.21 -4.62
CA GLN A 20 3.52 13.86 -5.02
C GLN A 20 1.99 13.78 -5.03
N GLN A 21 1.42 13.70 -6.22
CA GLN A 21 -0.01 13.66 -6.41
C GLN A 21 -0.47 12.21 -6.53
N ILE A 22 -0.87 11.59 -5.42
CA ILE A 22 -1.54 10.29 -5.46
C ILE A 22 -3.01 10.55 -5.79
N ASN A 23 -3.38 10.44 -7.07
CA ASN A 23 -4.77 10.52 -7.49
C ASN A 23 -5.41 9.11 -7.52
N PRO A 24 -6.38 8.79 -6.65
CA PRO A 24 -6.98 7.44 -6.55
C PRO A 24 -7.86 7.01 -7.75
N TRP A 25 -8.02 7.87 -8.76
CA TRP A 25 -9.02 7.72 -9.83
C TRP A 25 -8.49 7.16 -11.18
N SER A 26 -7.35 6.47 -11.20
CA SER A 26 -6.75 5.93 -12.45
C SER A 26 -7.18 4.50 -12.83
N PHE A 27 -8.23 3.94 -12.22
CA PHE A 27 -8.62 2.53 -12.43
C PHE A 27 -9.64 2.26 -13.55
N ASP A 28 -10.06 3.25 -14.35
CA ASP A 28 -10.99 3.02 -15.47
C ASP A 28 -10.37 3.36 -16.83
N LEU A 29 -9.59 2.42 -17.40
CA LEU A 29 -9.38 2.36 -18.85
C LEU A 29 -9.32 0.90 -19.32
N ARG A 30 -10.42 0.50 -19.94
CA ARG A 30 -10.65 -0.73 -20.68
C ARG A 30 -9.57 -0.88 -21.77
N ASN A 31 -8.80 -1.97 -21.75
CA ASN A 31 -7.91 -2.45 -22.83
C ASN A 31 -6.59 -1.70 -23.13
N ALA A 32 -5.98 -0.98 -22.19
CA ALA A 32 -4.66 -0.36 -22.41
C ALA A 32 -3.54 -1.09 -21.63
N GLN A 33 -2.69 -1.80 -22.38
CA GLN A 33 -1.27 -2.06 -22.11
C GLN A 33 -0.85 -2.21 -20.62
N PHE A 34 -0.76 -3.46 -20.14
CA PHE A 34 -0.20 -3.79 -18.82
C PHE A 34 1.31 -3.56 -18.81
N GLY A 35 1.74 -2.52 -18.11
CA GLY A 35 3.13 -2.12 -17.96
C GLY A 35 3.18 -0.62 -18.19
N LEU A 36 3.45 0.15 -17.13
CA LEU A 36 3.70 1.60 -17.04
C LEU A 36 3.24 2.22 -15.69
N PHE A 37 2.89 1.43 -14.66
CA PHE A 37 2.78 1.96 -13.31
C PHE A 37 4.18 1.99 -12.68
N ASN A 38 4.79 3.18 -12.62
CA ASN A 38 5.81 3.43 -11.61
C ASN A 38 5.11 3.29 -10.26
N ILE A 39 5.25 2.12 -9.64
CA ILE A 39 5.12 2.03 -8.19
C ILE A 39 6.23 2.95 -7.69
N ASP A 40 5.87 4.00 -6.96
CA ASP A 40 6.86 4.88 -6.36
C ASP A 40 7.56 4.06 -5.27
N LEU A 41 8.61 3.35 -5.71
CA LEU A 41 9.57 2.60 -4.94
C LEU A 41 10.36 3.59 -4.09
N GLY A 42 9.73 4.17 -3.07
CA GLY A 42 10.39 5.12 -2.17
C GLY A 42 11.75 4.55 -1.76
N LEU A 43 12.85 5.16 -2.24
CA LEU A 43 14.24 4.78 -1.99
C LEU A 43 14.45 3.26 -1.80
N THR A 44 13.88 2.39 -2.64
CA THR A 44 14.20 0.97 -2.51
C THR A 44 15.61 0.77 -3.06
N PRO A 45 16.55 0.21 -2.29
CA PRO A 45 17.93 0.03 -2.76
C PRO A 45 18.02 -0.94 -3.96
N HIS A 46 16.97 -1.74 -4.21
CA HIS A 46 16.92 -2.79 -5.25
C HIS A 46 15.55 -2.87 -5.98
N PRO A 47 15.26 -1.96 -6.92
CA PRO A 47 14.02 -1.96 -7.71
C PRO A 47 13.72 -3.28 -8.44
N GLU A 48 14.77 -3.94 -8.92
CA GLU A 48 14.69 -5.22 -9.63
C GLU A 48 14.13 -6.34 -8.76
N VAL A 49 14.47 -6.34 -7.47
CA VAL A 49 13.96 -7.32 -6.50
C VAL A 49 12.48 -7.08 -6.25
N GLU A 50 12.09 -5.82 -6.10
CA GLU A 50 10.70 -5.46 -5.88
C GLU A 50 9.81 -5.85 -7.05
N GLN A 51 10.28 -5.62 -8.27
CA GLN A 51 9.56 -6.05 -9.47
C GLN A 51 9.40 -7.58 -9.51
N ALA A 52 10.46 -8.33 -9.22
CA ALA A 52 10.41 -9.79 -9.16
C ALA A 52 9.40 -10.29 -8.10
N ILE A 53 9.32 -9.63 -6.94
CA ILE A 53 8.31 -9.95 -5.90
C ILE A 53 6.89 -9.75 -6.44
N LEU A 54 6.63 -8.65 -7.13
CA LEU A 54 5.30 -8.36 -7.67
C LEU A 54 4.88 -9.35 -8.76
N ASP A 55 5.83 -9.78 -9.60
CA ASP A 55 5.59 -10.71 -10.70
C ASP A 55 5.43 -12.15 -10.21
N GLU A 56 6.28 -12.61 -9.28
CA GLU A 56 6.30 -14.01 -8.82
C GLU A 56 5.38 -14.27 -7.61
N VAL A 57 5.41 -13.37 -6.62
CA VAL A 57 4.64 -13.50 -5.36
C VAL A 57 3.26 -12.86 -5.47
N GLY A 58 3.14 -11.81 -6.29
CA GLY A 58 1.92 -11.05 -6.48
C GLY A 58 1.87 -9.78 -5.63
N SER A 59 0.91 -8.92 -5.98
CA SER A 59 0.78 -7.58 -5.38
C SER A 59 0.70 -7.60 -3.85
N TYR A 60 1.14 -6.52 -3.21
CA TYR A 60 1.01 -6.34 -1.78
C TYR A 60 -0.42 -6.48 -1.26
N GLY A 61 -1.42 -6.05 -2.02
CA GLY A 61 -2.83 -6.28 -1.67
C GLY A 61 -3.20 -7.77 -1.61
N ARG A 62 -2.61 -8.61 -2.47
CA ARG A 62 -2.78 -10.07 -2.41
C ARG A 62 -2.11 -10.64 -1.16
N GLN A 63 -0.89 -10.19 -0.84
CA GLN A 63 -0.15 -10.63 0.33
C GLN A 63 -0.87 -10.25 1.63
N LEU A 64 -1.30 -8.99 1.77
CA LEU A 64 -2.10 -8.51 2.90
C LEU A 64 -3.42 -9.27 3.04
N GLY A 65 -4.09 -9.59 1.93
CA GLY A 65 -5.28 -10.43 1.95
C GLY A 65 -5.03 -11.81 2.55
N ARG A 66 -3.88 -12.44 2.23
CA ARG A 66 -3.48 -13.73 2.80
C ARG A 66 -3.19 -13.64 4.30
N ILE A 67 -2.49 -12.60 4.72
CA ILE A 67 -2.22 -12.35 6.14
C ILE A 67 -3.55 -12.17 6.88
N GLY A 68 -4.46 -11.37 6.34
CA GLY A 68 -5.79 -11.17 6.92
C GLY A 68 -6.59 -12.47 7.05
N ASP A 69 -6.58 -13.34 6.03
CA ASP A 69 -7.23 -14.65 6.10
C ASP A 69 -6.63 -15.54 7.20
N VAL A 70 -5.30 -15.54 7.38
CA VAL A 70 -4.63 -16.28 8.46
C VAL A 70 -4.99 -15.71 9.83
N VAL A 71 -4.99 -14.39 9.99
CA VAL A 71 -5.37 -13.73 11.26
C VAL A 71 -6.81 -14.07 11.61
N GLU A 72 -7.75 -14.04 10.66
CA GLU A 72 -9.14 -14.44 10.90
C GLU A 72 -9.25 -15.90 11.38
N ILE A 73 -8.42 -16.82 10.84
CA ILE A 73 -8.38 -18.20 11.31
C ILE A 73 -7.83 -18.26 12.75
N LEU A 74 -6.72 -17.57 13.04
CA LEU A 74 -6.12 -17.56 14.37
C LEU A 74 -7.08 -17.01 15.43
N LEU A 75 -7.83 -15.96 15.10
CA LEU A 75 -8.85 -15.36 15.98
C LEU A 75 -9.96 -16.34 16.37
N ARG A 76 -10.20 -17.40 15.58
CA ARG A 76 -11.16 -18.47 15.93
C ARG A 76 -10.61 -19.49 16.92
N HIS A 77 -9.30 -19.48 17.18
CA HIS A 77 -8.61 -20.47 18.00
C HIS A 77 -8.02 -19.90 19.29
N VAL A 78 -8.18 -18.60 19.55
CA VAL A 78 -7.68 -17.93 20.76
C VAL A 78 -8.85 -17.48 21.65
N PRO A 79 -8.66 -17.46 22.98
CA PRO A 79 -9.65 -16.88 23.89
C PRO A 79 -9.74 -15.37 23.68
N LEU A 80 -10.96 -14.85 23.51
CA LEU A 80 -11.24 -13.43 23.26
C LEU A 80 -12.02 -12.78 24.41
N GLU A 81 -12.28 -13.51 25.49
CA GLU A 81 -13.17 -13.10 26.59
C GLU A 81 -12.61 -11.93 27.39
N ASN A 82 -11.29 -11.79 27.48
CA ASN A 82 -10.61 -10.80 28.32
C ASN A 82 -10.20 -9.51 27.59
N LEU A 83 -10.64 -9.32 26.35
CA LEU A 83 -10.33 -8.12 25.58
C LEU A 83 -11.08 -6.89 26.12
N SER A 84 -10.43 -5.75 26.10
CA SER A 84 -11.08 -4.44 26.24
C SER A 84 -12.02 -4.17 25.07
N ASP A 85 -12.93 -3.22 25.23
CA ASP A 85 -13.85 -2.85 24.15
C ASP A 85 -13.12 -2.33 22.90
N SER A 86 -12.01 -1.61 23.06
CA SER A 86 -11.20 -1.12 21.95
C SER A 86 -10.50 -2.25 21.18
N GLU A 87 -10.03 -3.29 21.87
CA GLU A 87 -9.44 -4.47 21.23
C GLU A 87 -10.49 -5.26 20.45
N ARG A 88 -11.70 -5.42 21.02
CA ARG A 88 -12.81 -6.07 20.30
C ARG A 88 -13.24 -5.27 19.08
N ASP A 89 -13.26 -3.95 19.18
CA ASP A 89 -13.60 -3.08 18.07
C ASP A 89 -12.59 -3.20 16.91
N ALA A 90 -11.29 -3.20 17.22
CA ALA A 90 -10.24 -3.42 16.22
C ALA A 90 -10.40 -4.75 15.47
N ILE A 91 -10.75 -5.83 16.18
CA ILE A 91 -11.04 -7.12 15.56
C ILE A 91 -12.25 -7.03 14.62
N ARG A 92 -13.36 -6.41 15.06
CA ARG A 92 -14.56 -6.25 14.21
C ARG A 92 -14.28 -5.42 12.96
N VAL A 93 -13.47 -4.38 13.08
CA VAL A 93 -13.04 -3.57 11.94
C VAL A 93 -12.28 -4.42 10.93
N LEU A 94 -11.32 -5.24 11.40
CA LEU A 94 -10.58 -6.17 10.53
C LEU A 94 -11.53 -7.17 9.83
N GLU A 95 -12.42 -7.82 10.57
CA GLU A 95 -13.39 -8.78 10.01
C GLU A 95 -14.29 -8.13 8.96
N GLY A 96 -14.77 -6.91 9.23
CA GLY A 96 -15.57 -6.12 8.30
C GLY A 96 -14.80 -5.77 7.02
N GLN A 97 -13.54 -5.36 7.14
CA GLN A 97 -12.67 -5.08 5.99
C GLN A 97 -12.45 -6.33 5.13
N LEU A 98 -12.17 -7.48 5.75
CA LEU A 98 -12.00 -8.75 5.02
C LEU A 98 -13.31 -9.17 4.31
N ALA A 99 -14.46 -9.00 4.95
CA ALA A 99 -15.76 -9.26 4.35
C ALA A 99 -16.02 -8.35 3.12
N ALA A 100 -15.72 -7.06 3.23
CA ALA A 100 -15.84 -6.11 2.12
C ALA A 100 -14.93 -6.50 0.93
N VAL A 101 -13.68 -6.86 1.19
CA VAL A 101 -12.75 -7.34 0.14
C VAL A 101 -13.31 -8.58 -0.56
N ARG A 102 -13.83 -9.55 0.19
CA ARG A 102 -14.46 -10.75 -0.41
C ARG A 102 -15.67 -10.39 -1.26
N GLN A 103 -16.50 -9.44 -0.82
CA GLN A 103 -17.64 -8.97 -1.60
C GLN A 103 -17.21 -8.32 -2.92
N VAL A 104 -16.19 -7.46 -2.91
CA VAL A 104 -15.64 -6.86 -4.12
C VAL A 104 -15.11 -7.93 -5.07
N LYS A 105 -14.33 -8.90 -4.57
CA LYS A 105 -13.82 -10.03 -5.37
C LYS A 105 -14.94 -10.86 -5.99
N ARG A 106 -15.96 -11.25 -5.20
CA ARG A 106 -17.12 -12.01 -5.71
C ARG A 106 -17.87 -11.23 -6.79
N SER A 107 -18.10 -9.93 -6.57
CA SER A 107 -18.80 -9.07 -7.52
C SER A 107 -18.04 -8.89 -8.84
N ALA A 108 -16.70 -8.86 -8.79
CA ALA A 108 -15.87 -8.78 -9.99
C ALA A 108 -15.90 -10.10 -10.80
N LEU A 109 -15.89 -11.25 -10.11
CA LEU A 109 -15.92 -12.56 -10.75
C LEU A 109 -17.29 -12.91 -11.33
N ALA A 110 -18.39 -12.48 -10.70
CA ALA A 110 -19.75 -12.74 -11.18
C ALA A 110 -20.13 -11.93 -12.44
N LYS A 111 -19.37 -10.88 -12.77
CA LYS A 111 -19.56 -10.06 -13.98
C LYS A 111 -18.77 -10.57 -15.19
N LYS A 112 -18.03 -11.66 -15.04
CA LYS A 112 -17.19 -12.30 -16.06
C LYS A 112 -17.89 -13.54 -16.60
#